data_AF-A0A1H0NFD0-F1
#
_entry.id   AF-A0A1H0NFD0-F1
#
_cell.length_a   1.000
_cell.length_b   1.000
_cell.length_c   1.000
_cell.angle_alpha   90.00
_cell.angle_beta   90.00
_cell.angle_gamma   90.00
#
_symmetry.space_group_name_H-M   'P 1'
#
loop_
_entity.id
_entity.type
_entity.pdbx_description
1 polymer ?
#
loop_
_entity_poly.entity_id
_entity_poly.type
_entity_poly.pdbx_seq_one_letter_code
_entity_poly.pdbx_strand_id
1 'polypeptide(L)'
;MYQTDRACDICKKKKKLLPVKGNNICAACNSVIQAVKESPELLRNLADLADHHQPGPALLDGYSDPELPDVLDGVRYRTTDRDRNTWYVSVSEIDGNPVEIFASTAFENDRHLQSRISNLTTITRLISLILRHIFMGEKLTLEKTLTQLKRSSRQPNDLPEMLSRILHNYRREKAAGDKVKETIIP
;
A
#
# COMPACT_ATOMS: atom_id res chain seq x y z
N MET A 1 -48.81 -6.04 18.19
CA MET A 1 -47.77 -6.79 17.44
C MET A 1 -47.15 -5.85 16.42
N TYR A 2 -45.94 -5.33 16.66
CA TYR A 2 -45.26 -4.46 15.68
C TYR A 2 -44.51 -5.33 14.67
N GLN A 3 -45.01 -5.42 13.45
CA GLN A 3 -44.22 -5.87 12.29
C GLN A 3 -43.16 -4.81 12.03
N THR A 4 -41.91 -5.10 12.37
CA THR A 4 -40.79 -4.24 12.00
C THR A 4 -40.44 -4.51 10.54
N ASP A 5 -40.69 -3.51 9.72
CA ASP A 5 -40.54 -3.51 8.27
C ASP A 5 -39.04 -3.45 7.89
N ARG A 6 -38.29 -4.48 8.29
CA ARG A 6 -36.83 -4.51 8.20
C ARG A 6 -36.38 -4.66 6.75
N ALA A 7 -35.50 -3.76 6.31
CA ALA A 7 -34.87 -3.81 5.00
C ALA A 7 -33.64 -4.74 5.04
N CYS A 8 -33.28 -5.30 3.88
CA CYS A 8 -32.06 -6.09 3.75
C CYS A 8 -30.82 -5.25 4.08
N ASP A 9 -29.91 -5.76 4.90
CA ASP A 9 -28.73 -5.02 5.33
C ASP A 9 -27.78 -4.65 4.18
N ILE A 10 -27.85 -5.36 3.05
CA ILE A 10 -27.00 -5.16 1.86
C ILE A 10 -27.71 -4.27 0.83
N CYS A 11 -28.76 -4.76 0.18
CA CYS A 11 -29.41 -4.03 -0.92
C CYS A 11 -30.42 -2.97 -0.46
N LYS A 12 -30.67 -2.85 0.85
CA LYS A 12 -31.63 -1.92 1.48
C LYS A 12 -33.09 -2.04 0.99
N LYS A 13 -33.42 -3.10 0.24
CA LYS A 13 -34.80 -3.39 -0.19
C LYS A 13 -35.56 -4.15 0.89
N LYS A 14 -36.82 -3.78 1.12
CA LYS A 14 -37.76 -4.52 2.00
C LYS A 14 -38.16 -5.83 1.32
N LYS A 15 -37.71 -6.95 1.88
CA LYS A 15 -37.94 -8.31 1.34
C LYS A 15 -37.98 -9.30 2.50
N LYS A 16 -38.36 -10.55 2.22
CA LYS A 16 -38.16 -11.65 3.17
C LYS A 16 -36.67 -11.81 3.48
N LEU A 17 -36.32 -11.68 4.76
CA LEU A 17 -34.94 -11.71 5.24
C LEU A 17 -34.59 -13.07 5.84
N LEU A 18 -33.31 -13.39 5.74
CA LEU A 18 -32.67 -14.57 6.30
C LEU A 18 -31.55 -14.10 7.24
N PRO A 19 -31.46 -14.64 8.46
CA PRO A 19 -30.36 -14.34 9.37
C PRO A 19 -29.09 -15.06 8.89
N VAL A 20 -28.02 -14.31 8.61
CA VAL A 20 -26.72 -14.83 8.18
C VAL A 20 -25.62 -14.09 8.92
N LYS A 21 -24.83 -14.80 9.75
CA LYS A 21 -23.72 -14.24 10.56
C LYS A 21 -24.08 -12.91 11.26
N GLY A 22 -25.21 -12.88 11.96
CA GLY A 22 -25.66 -11.68 12.70
C GLY A 22 -26.32 -10.57 11.86
N ASN A 23 -26.41 -10.73 10.54
CA ASN A 23 -27.07 -9.79 9.62
C ASN A 23 -28.38 -10.35 9.08
N ASN A 24 -29.34 -9.49 8.72
CA ASN A 24 -30.60 -9.85 8.09
C ASN A 24 -30.56 -9.49 6.60
N ILE A 25 -30.38 -10.50 5.75
CA ILE A 25 -30.17 -10.31 4.31
C ILE A 25 -31.25 -11.00 3.47
N CYS A 26 -31.56 -10.47 2.30
CA CYS A 26 -32.52 -11.13 1.40
C CYS A 26 -31.88 -12.33 0.67
N ALA A 27 -32.71 -13.25 0.18
CA ALA A 27 -32.24 -14.46 -0.52
C ALA A 27 -31.32 -14.17 -1.72
N ALA A 28 -31.57 -13.09 -2.47
CA ALA A 28 -30.73 -12.69 -3.59
C ALA A 28 -29.32 -12.29 -3.13
N CYS A 29 -29.21 -11.45 -2.09
CA CYS A 29 -27.92 -11.06 -1.52
C CYS A 29 -27.19 -12.26 -0.90
N ASN A 30 -27.93 -13.19 -0.27
CA ASN A 30 -27.34 -14.42 0.23
C ASN A 30 -26.77 -15.29 -0.91
N SER A 31 -27.46 -15.37 -2.05
CA SER A 31 -26.99 -16.14 -3.21
C SER A 31 -25.69 -15.58 -3.77
N VAL A 32 -25.58 -14.24 -3.84
CA VAL A 32 -24.32 -13.57 -4.22
C VAL A 32 -23.22 -13.91 -3.21
N ILE A 33 -23.50 -13.88 -1.90
CA ILE A 33 -22.50 -14.25 -0.88
C ILE A 33 -22.04 -15.70 -1.03
N GLN A 34 -22.93 -16.65 -1.34
CA GLN A 34 -22.52 -18.04 -1.54
C GLN A 34 -21.68 -18.20 -2.80
N ALA A 35 -22.06 -17.58 -3.92
CA ALA A 35 -21.26 -17.58 -5.14
C ALA A 35 -19.85 -17.01 -4.92
N VAL A 36 -19.73 -15.94 -4.12
CA VAL A 36 -18.43 -15.36 -3.74
C VAL A 36 -17.59 -16.29 -2.86
N LYS A 37 -18.23 -17.08 -1.99
CA LYS A 37 -17.52 -18.05 -1.14
C LYS A 37 -17.03 -19.27 -1.93
N GLU A 38 -17.83 -19.72 -2.88
CA GLU A 38 -17.52 -20.89 -3.70
C GLU A 38 -16.48 -20.57 -4.78
N SER A 39 -16.56 -19.37 -5.36
CA SER A 39 -15.72 -18.93 -6.48
C SER A 39 -15.36 -17.45 -6.39
N PRO A 40 -14.41 -17.07 -5.51
CA PRO A 40 -14.01 -15.67 -5.30
C PRO A 40 -13.44 -15.00 -6.57
N GLU A 41 -12.90 -15.78 -7.51
CA GLU A 41 -12.43 -15.33 -8.83
C GLU A 41 -13.53 -14.73 -9.71
N LEU A 42 -14.80 -15.15 -9.53
CA LEU A 42 -15.93 -14.61 -10.29
C LEU A 42 -16.16 -13.12 -10.00
N LEU A 43 -15.82 -12.64 -8.80
CA LEU A 43 -15.92 -11.21 -8.49
C LEU A 43 -15.00 -10.36 -9.34
N ARG A 44 -13.81 -10.86 -9.68
CA ARG A 44 -12.85 -10.14 -10.52
C ARG A 44 -13.40 -10.01 -11.95
N ASN A 45 -13.83 -11.14 -12.51
CA ASN A 45 -14.42 -11.16 -13.86
C ASN A 45 -15.68 -10.28 -13.98
N LEU A 46 -16.52 -10.26 -12.93
CA LEU A 46 -17.71 -9.40 -12.91
C LEU A 46 -17.38 -7.91 -12.77
N ALA A 47 -16.31 -7.57 -12.04
CA ALA A 47 -15.85 -6.19 -11.91
C ALA A 47 -15.28 -5.65 -13.23
N ASP A 48 -14.54 -6.50 -13.95
CA ASP A 48 -13.99 -6.17 -15.27
C ASP A 48 -15.11 -5.91 -16.30
N LEU A 49 -16.17 -6.73 -16.30
CA LEU A 49 -17.33 -6.55 -17.17
C LEU A 49 -18.19 -5.33 -16.81
N ALA A 50 -18.08 -4.82 -15.59
CA ALA A 50 -18.87 -3.68 -15.11
C ALA A 50 -18.16 -2.34 -15.27
N ASP A 51 -17.01 -2.29 -15.97
CA ASP A 51 -16.10 -1.13 -16.05
C ASP A 51 -15.69 -0.57 -14.68
N HIS A 52 -15.81 -1.39 -13.63
CA HIS A 52 -15.33 -1.07 -12.30
C HIS A 52 -13.93 -1.65 -12.13
N HIS A 53 -12.94 -0.99 -12.72
CA HIS A 53 -11.53 -1.20 -12.40
C HIS A 53 -11.27 -0.75 -10.95
N GLN A 54 -11.55 -1.62 -9.98
CA GLN A 54 -10.95 -1.47 -8.66
C GLN A 54 -9.60 -2.19 -8.66
N PRO A 55 -8.49 -1.50 -8.34
CA PRO A 55 -7.27 -2.17 -7.91
C PRO A 55 -7.55 -2.82 -6.54
N GLY A 56 -7.99 -4.09 -6.56
CA GLY A 56 -8.09 -4.99 -5.41
C GLY A 56 -9.21 -4.67 -4.40
N PRO A 57 -9.88 -5.70 -3.84
CA PRO A 57 -10.90 -5.48 -2.82
C PRO A 57 -10.25 -5.16 -1.47
N ALA A 58 -10.27 -3.89 -1.08
CA ALA A 58 -10.09 -3.45 0.31
C ALA A 58 -11.36 -3.72 1.16
N LEU A 59 -11.97 -4.90 1.00
CA LEU A 59 -13.20 -5.30 1.71
C LEU A 59 -13.14 -6.74 2.22
N LEU A 60 -12.03 -7.16 2.83
CA LEU A 60 -12.04 -8.24 3.82
C LEU A 60 -11.04 -7.91 4.92
N ASP A 61 -11.56 -7.68 6.13
CA ASP A 61 -10.81 -7.82 7.37
C ASP A 61 -10.10 -9.18 7.37
N GLY A 62 -8.79 -9.18 7.59
CA GLY A 62 -8.03 -10.41 7.87
C GLY A 62 -6.86 -10.75 6.93
N TYR A 63 -6.48 -9.92 5.95
CA TYR A 63 -5.24 -10.17 5.21
C TYR A 63 -4.03 -9.91 6.12
N SER A 64 -3.41 -10.98 6.58
CA SER A 64 -2.00 -10.99 6.97
C SER A 64 -1.20 -10.39 5.83
N ASP A 65 -0.39 -9.39 6.14
CA ASP A 65 0.53 -8.76 5.21
C ASP A 65 1.44 -9.86 4.65
N PRO A 66 1.32 -10.25 3.37
CA PRO A 66 2.14 -11.33 2.83
C PRO A 66 3.60 -10.89 2.94
N GLU A 67 4.36 -11.61 3.77
CA GLU A 67 5.76 -11.31 4.00
C GLU A 67 6.57 -11.74 2.79
N LEU A 68 7.52 -10.90 2.37
CA LEU A 68 8.43 -11.26 1.29
C LEU A 68 9.29 -12.46 1.73
N PRO A 69 9.53 -13.45 0.85
CA PRO A 69 10.53 -14.48 1.06
C PRO A 69 11.92 -13.88 1.34
N ASP A 70 12.75 -14.60 2.09
CA ASP A 70 14.13 -14.20 2.39
C ASP A 70 15.02 -14.09 1.14
N VAL A 71 14.68 -14.84 0.08
CA VAL A 71 15.41 -14.86 -1.19
C VAL A 71 14.44 -14.61 -2.34
N LEU A 72 14.77 -13.62 -3.16
CA LEU A 72 14.02 -13.25 -4.36
C LEU A 72 14.94 -13.34 -5.56
N ASP A 73 14.39 -13.80 -6.67
CA ASP A 73 15.05 -13.65 -7.96
C ASP A 73 15.05 -12.18 -8.35
N GLY A 74 16.16 -11.72 -8.92
CA GLY A 74 16.28 -10.32 -9.30
C GLY A 74 17.25 -10.07 -10.43
N VAL A 75 16.91 -9.07 -11.24
CA VAL A 75 17.74 -8.62 -12.37
C VAL A 75 18.43 -7.33 -11.98
N ARG A 76 19.75 -7.28 -12.21
CA ARG A 76 20.58 -6.10 -11.94
C ARG A 76 20.89 -5.34 -13.22
N TYR A 77 20.46 -4.09 -13.26
CA TYR A 77 20.70 -3.15 -14.35
C TYR A 77 21.83 -2.19 -13.97
N ARG A 78 22.71 -1.88 -14.92
CA ARG A 78 23.77 -0.89 -14.78
C ARG A 78 23.43 0.34 -15.60
N THR A 79 23.57 1.52 -15.00
CA THR A 79 23.36 2.80 -15.69
C THR A 79 24.35 3.85 -15.21
N THR A 80 24.39 5.01 -15.87
CA THR A 80 25.26 6.15 -15.52
C THR A 80 24.45 7.43 -15.48
N ASP A 81 24.69 8.29 -14.49
CA ASP A 81 24.05 9.60 -14.42
C ASP A 81 24.77 10.66 -15.28
N ARG A 82 24.25 11.89 -15.27
CA ARG A 82 24.81 13.04 -16.01
C ARG A 82 26.24 13.40 -15.59
N ASP A 83 26.61 13.07 -14.35
CA ASP A 83 27.94 13.31 -13.78
C ASP A 83 28.86 12.09 -13.96
N ARG A 84 28.44 11.10 -14.78
CA ARG A 84 29.15 9.85 -15.08
C ARG A 84 29.33 8.92 -13.87
N ASN A 85 28.56 9.10 -12.80
CA ASN A 85 28.55 8.15 -11.70
C ASN A 85 27.85 6.87 -12.16
N THR A 86 28.45 5.72 -11.86
CA THR A 86 27.83 4.42 -12.15
C THR A 86 26.83 4.07 -11.06
N TRP A 87 25.62 3.73 -11.48
CA TRP A 87 24.52 3.27 -10.65
C TRP A 87 24.14 1.84 -11.02
N TYR A 88 23.76 1.07 -10.01
CA TYR A 88 23.20 -0.25 -10.18
C TYR A 88 21.80 -0.28 -9.59
N VAL A 89 20.83 -0.70 -10.39
CA VAL A 89 19.44 -0.86 -9.97
C VAL A 89 19.10 -2.34 -10.04
N SER A 90 18.73 -2.93 -8.92
CA SER A 90 18.24 -4.31 -8.86
C SER A 90 16.73 -4.31 -8.71
N VAL A 91 16.05 -5.14 -9.50
CA VAL A 91 14.61 -5.35 -9.44
C VAL A 91 14.36 -6.80 -9.07
N SER A 92 13.69 -7.02 -7.93
CA SER A 92 13.31 -8.34 -7.44
C SER A 92 11.87 -8.67 -7.86
N GLU A 93 11.62 -9.91 -8.24
CA GLU A 93 10.35 -10.35 -8.79
C GLU A 93 9.76 -11.57 -8.04
N ILE A 94 8.42 -11.66 -8.03
CA ILE A 94 7.66 -12.83 -7.59
C ILE A 94 6.67 -13.17 -8.72
N ASP A 95 6.72 -14.41 -9.21
CA ASP A 95 5.86 -14.89 -10.30
C ASP A 95 5.87 -13.95 -11.53
N GLY A 96 7.04 -13.37 -11.85
CA GLY A 96 7.21 -12.41 -12.96
C GLY A 96 6.69 -10.99 -12.69
N ASN A 97 6.26 -10.69 -11.46
CA ASN A 97 5.83 -9.35 -11.06
C ASN A 97 6.89 -8.66 -10.20
N PRO A 98 7.24 -7.39 -10.47
CA PRO A 98 8.22 -6.67 -9.67
C PRO A 98 7.65 -6.33 -8.29
N VAL A 99 8.36 -6.70 -7.23
CA VAL A 99 7.93 -6.47 -5.83
C VAL A 99 8.89 -5.58 -5.05
N GLU A 100 10.16 -5.50 -5.43
CA GLU A 100 11.14 -4.70 -4.71
C GLU A 100 12.20 -4.14 -5.64
N ILE A 101 12.60 -2.87 -5.41
CA ILE A 101 13.65 -2.19 -6.15
C ILE A 101 14.69 -1.68 -5.18
N PHE A 102 15.96 -1.86 -5.55
CA PHE A 102 17.11 -1.33 -4.83
C PHE A 102 18.04 -0.58 -5.76
N ALA A 103 18.63 0.51 -5.28
CA ALA A 103 19.70 1.19 -5.97
C ALA A 103 20.97 1.24 -5.13
N SER A 104 22.11 1.07 -5.79
CA SER A 104 23.45 1.16 -5.19
C SER A 104 24.42 1.86 -6.14
N THR A 105 25.54 2.34 -5.60
CA THR A 105 26.67 2.89 -6.37
C THR A 105 27.98 2.33 -5.83
N ALA A 106 29.05 2.37 -6.62
CA ALA A 106 30.36 1.84 -6.24
C ALA A 106 31.17 2.76 -5.29
N PHE A 107 30.70 4.00 -5.08
CA PHE A 107 31.45 5.03 -4.34
C PHE A 107 30.77 5.33 -3.00
N GLU A 108 31.17 4.62 -1.95
CA GLU A 108 30.59 4.79 -0.60
C GLU A 108 31.21 5.94 0.21
N ASN A 109 32.36 6.48 -0.19
CA ASN A 109 33.10 7.46 0.63
C ASN A 109 32.93 8.94 0.24
N ASP A 110 32.13 9.25 -0.79
CA ASP A 110 31.90 10.64 -1.23
C ASP A 110 30.63 11.22 -0.59
N ARG A 111 30.78 12.31 0.19
CA ARG A 111 29.68 12.99 0.87
C ARG A 111 28.59 13.51 -0.08
N HIS A 112 28.94 13.99 -1.26
CA HIS A 112 27.94 14.45 -2.25
C HIS A 112 27.15 13.28 -2.82
N LEU A 113 27.81 12.13 -3.03
CA LEU A 113 27.14 10.90 -3.46
C LEU A 113 26.26 10.31 -2.35
N GLN A 114 26.64 10.47 -1.07
CA GLN A 114 25.83 10.03 0.08
C GLN A 114 24.46 10.74 0.19
N SER A 115 24.39 12.03 -0.13
CA SER A 115 23.10 12.73 -0.18
C SER A 115 22.22 12.24 -1.33
N ARG A 116 22.83 12.05 -2.52
CA ARG A 116 22.10 11.57 -3.72
C ARG A 116 21.62 10.14 -3.56
N ILE A 117 22.44 9.25 -2.98
CA ILE A 117 22.05 7.86 -2.70
C ILE A 117 20.98 7.79 -1.62
N SER A 118 20.95 8.70 -0.63
CA SER A 118 19.85 8.79 0.37
C SER A 118 18.51 9.08 -0.32
N ASN A 119 18.49 10.08 -1.22
CA ASN A 119 17.29 10.40 -2.01
C ASN A 119 16.86 9.22 -2.90
N LEU A 120 17.81 8.58 -3.58
CA LEU A 120 17.52 7.45 -4.45
C LEU A 120 17.06 6.21 -3.66
N THR A 121 17.66 5.94 -2.49
CA THR A 121 17.26 4.86 -1.57
C THR A 121 15.82 5.09 -1.11
N THR A 122 15.46 6.35 -0.81
CA THR A 122 14.11 6.73 -0.44
C THR A 122 13.11 6.45 -1.55
N ILE A 123 13.39 6.94 -2.75
CA ILE A 123 12.49 6.74 -3.91
C ILE A 123 12.31 5.26 -4.18
N THR A 124 13.40 4.49 -4.22
CA THR A 124 13.34 3.04 -4.48
C THR A 124 12.55 2.30 -3.41
N ARG A 125 12.74 2.60 -2.12
CA ARG A 125 11.93 2.01 -1.04
C ARG A 125 10.45 2.38 -1.09
N LEU A 126 10.12 3.61 -1.46
CA LEU A 126 8.72 4.03 -1.63
C LEU A 126 8.08 3.34 -2.84
N ILE A 127 8.82 3.18 -3.94
CA ILE A 127 8.36 2.40 -5.10
C ILE A 127 8.16 0.94 -4.70
N SER A 128 9.09 0.30 -3.99
CA SER A 128 8.90 -1.06 -3.47
C SER A 128 7.60 -1.17 -2.67
N LEU A 129 7.33 -0.22 -1.77
CA LEU A 129 6.10 -0.22 -0.97
C LEU A 129 4.83 -0.12 -1.84
N ILE A 130 4.87 0.66 -2.92
CA ILE A 130 3.77 0.77 -3.90
C ILE A 130 3.63 -0.52 -4.70
N LEU A 131 4.73 -1.11 -5.15
CA LEU A 131 4.72 -2.35 -5.93
C LEU A 131 4.15 -3.51 -5.10
N ARG A 132 4.57 -3.66 -3.85
CA ARG A 132 3.98 -4.66 -2.94
C ARG A 132 2.50 -4.41 -2.69
N HIS A 133 2.05 -3.15 -2.64
CA HIS A 133 0.62 -2.85 -2.58
C HIS A 133 -0.13 -3.30 -3.84
N ILE A 134 0.40 -3.01 -5.02
CA ILE A 134 -0.25 -3.33 -6.31
C ILE A 134 -0.27 -4.84 -6.55
N PHE A 135 0.86 -5.52 -6.35
CA PHE A 135 1.06 -6.91 -6.77
C PHE A 135 0.85 -7.94 -5.66
N MET A 136 1.09 -7.56 -4.40
CA MET A 136 0.90 -8.46 -3.25
C MET A 136 -0.31 -8.09 -2.39
N GLY A 137 -0.99 -6.97 -2.67
CA GLY A 137 -2.11 -6.50 -1.85
C GLY A 137 -1.69 -5.97 -0.47
N GLU A 138 -0.39 -5.74 -0.24
CA GLU A 138 0.11 -5.14 0.99
C GLU A 138 -0.57 -3.77 1.23
N LYS A 139 -1.08 -3.50 2.44
CA LYS A 139 -1.69 -2.20 2.72
C LYS A 139 -0.63 -1.10 2.74
N LEU A 140 -0.80 -0.09 1.89
CA LEU A 140 -0.02 1.15 1.94
C LEU A 140 -0.51 2.04 3.08
N THR A 141 0.21 2.05 4.21
CA THR A 141 -0.12 2.89 5.37
C THR A 141 0.93 3.97 5.60
N LEU A 142 0.50 5.10 6.18
CA LEU A 142 1.42 6.19 6.56
C LEU A 142 2.54 5.70 7.48
N GLU A 143 2.27 4.73 8.36
CA GLU A 143 3.27 4.16 9.26
C GLU A 143 4.37 3.40 8.51
N LYS A 144 4.01 2.61 7.50
CA LYS A 144 4.97 1.95 6.63
C LYS A 144 5.77 2.96 5.82
N THR A 145 5.12 3.99 5.29
CA THR A 145 5.80 5.10 4.60
C THR A 145 6.82 5.78 5.51
N LEU A 146 6.44 6.14 6.74
CA LEU A 146 7.36 6.72 7.74
C LEU A 146 8.52 5.79 8.09
N THR A 147 8.26 4.48 8.18
CA THR A 147 9.30 3.48 8.45
C THR A 147 10.32 3.41 7.31
N GLN A 148 9.86 3.42 6.06
CA GLN A 148 10.74 3.41 4.89
C GLN A 148 11.54 4.71 4.75
N LEU A 149 10.93 5.86 5.02
CA LEU A 149 11.63 7.16 5.03
C LEU A 149 12.76 7.17 6.06
N LYS A 150 12.48 6.74 7.30
CA LYS A 150 13.49 6.64 8.37
C LYS A 150 14.65 5.71 7.99
N ARG A 151 14.34 4.54 7.41
CA ARG A 151 15.36 3.57 6.98
C ARG A 151 16.24 4.09 5.84
N SER A 152 15.72 5.04 5.06
CA SER A 152 16.42 5.59 3.89
C SER A 152 17.30 6.78 4.22
N SER A 153 17.10 7.41 5.38
CA SER A 153 17.98 8.45 5.89
C SER A 153 19.37 7.87 6.18
N ARG A 154 20.41 8.60 5.76
CA ARG A 154 21.82 8.22 5.92
C ARG A 154 22.63 9.25 6.70
N GLN A 155 22.10 10.46 6.83
CA GLN A 155 22.77 11.56 7.52
C GLN A 155 21.76 12.52 8.15
N PRO A 156 22.16 13.26 9.21
CA PRO A 156 21.30 14.27 9.81
C PRO A 156 20.88 15.35 8.81
N ASN A 157 19.62 15.74 8.87
CA ASN A 157 18.96 16.73 8.02
C ASN A 157 18.95 16.41 6.53
N ASP A 158 19.05 15.13 6.15
CA ASP A 158 18.71 14.75 4.78
C ASP A 158 17.20 14.80 4.53
N LEU A 159 16.83 14.86 3.25
CA LEU A 159 15.43 14.96 2.83
C LEU A 159 14.54 13.86 3.45
N PRO A 160 14.97 12.58 3.53
CA PRO A 160 14.15 11.52 4.15
C PRO A 160 13.89 11.77 5.64
N GLU A 161 14.87 12.28 6.39
CA GLU A 161 14.67 12.69 7.78
C GLU A 161 13.71 13.87 7.90
N MET A 162 13.90 14.92 7.09
CA MET A 162 13.04 16.10 7.08
C MET A 162 11.59 15.72 6.79
N LEU A 163 11.35 14.90 5.77
CA LEU A 163 10.01 14.39 5.42
C LEU A 163 9.43 13.54 6.54
N SER A 164 10.24 12.67 7.16
CA SER A 164 9.80 11.87 8.31
C SER A 164 9.30 12.73 9.46
N ARG A 165 10.01 13.83 9.77
CA ARG A 165 9.63 14.79 10.81
C ARG A 165 8.31 15.50 10.48
N ILE A 166 8.18 16.04 9.26
CA ILE A 166 6.97 16.74 8.81
C ILE A 166 5.75 15.81 8.89
N LEU A 167 5.86 14.61 8.34
CA LEU A 167 4.74 13.66 8.31
C LEU A 167 4.39 13.14 9.71
N HIS A 168 5.36 12.99 10.60
CA HIS A 168 5.10 12.64 11.99
C HIS A 168 4.34 13.76 12.72
N ASN A 169 4.75 15.02 12.51
CA ASN A 169 4.05 16.17 13.09
C ASN A 169 2.62 16.29 12.57
N TYR A 170 2.44 16.19 11.25
CA TYR A 170 1.12 16.17 10.61
C TYR A 170 0.20 15.09 11.20
N ARG A 171 0.72 13.87 11.40
CA ARG A 171 -0.03 12.78 12.04
C ARG A 171 -0.46 13.12 13.47
N ARG A 172 0.45 13.73 14.25
CA ARG A 172 0.20 14.11 15.64
C ARG A 172 -0.84 15.24 15.74
N GLU A 173 -0.73 16.25 14.90
CA GLU A 173 -1.66 17.38 14.84
C GLU A 173 -3.07 16.92 14.43
N LYS A 174 -3.16 16.06 13.41
CA LYS A 174 -4.42 15.47 12.99
C LYS A 174 -5.08 14.64 14.10
N ALA A 175 -4.29 13.93 14.91
CA ALA A 175 -4.79 13.17 16.04
C ALA A 175 -5.26 14.05 17.21
N ALA A 176 -4.69 15.25 17.36
CA ALA A 176 -5.05 16.21 18.40
C ALA A 176 -6.31 17.04 18.06
N GLY A 177 -6.86 16.92 16.84
CA GLY A 177 -8.06 17.66 16.41
C GLY A 177 -7.83 19.17 16.23
N ASP A 178 -6.58 19.63 16.23
CA ASP A 178 -6.25 21.04 16.19
C ASP A 178 -6.38 21.61 14.76
N LYS A 179 -7.02 22.78 14.64
CA LYS A 179 -7.06 23.56 13.40
C LYS A 179 -5.63 24.01 13.07
N VAL A 180 -5.12 23.54 11.93
CA VAL A 180 -3.80 23.85 11.36
C VAL A 180 -3.46 25.33 11.57
N LYS A 181 -2.57 25.63 12.52
CA LYS A 181 -1.83 26.89 12.56
C LYS A 181 -0.54 26.64 11.81
N GLU A 182 -0.22 27.50 10.84
CA GLU A 182 1.05 27.49 10.12
C GLU A 182 2.19 27.40 11.14
N THR A 183 2.76 26.21 11.28
CA THR A 183 3.91 25.99 12.14
C THR A 183 5.12 26.10 11.23
N ILE A 184 5.75 27.27 11.25
CA ILE A 184 7.02 27.51 10.59
C ILE A 184 8.04 26.59 11.26
N ILE A 185 8.55 25.63 10.50
CA ILE A 185 9.64 24.75 10.94
C ILE A 185 10.94 25.57 10.79
N PRO A 186 11.70 25.82 11.88
CA PRO A 186 12.99 26.49 11.80
C PRO A 186 14.05 25.63 11.09
#